data_AF-A0A8N5HXB9-F1
#
_entry.id   AF-A0A8N5HXB9-F1
#
_cell.length_a   1.000
_cell.length_b   1.000
_cell.length_c   1.000
_cell.angle_alpha   90.00
_cell.angle_beta   90.00
_cell.angle_gamma   90.00
#
_symmetry.space_group_name_H-M   'P 1'
#
loop_
_entity.id
_entity.type
_entity.pdbx_description
1 polymer ?
#
loop_
_entity_poly.entity_id
_entity_poly.type
_entity_poly.pdbx_seq_one_letter_code
_entity_poly.pdbx_strand_id
1 'polypeptide(L)'
;MGGEEAGIPSAGDAQELSGGPEAARSSGGAGVWSTGAVASPPGRRQSWQGHVPEAAPTTLRAPPGARPCSPKYFGRDAMVCVCNATYCDTLDPLVLPAPGYYVKYESSKAGKRLERSEGKFQHKLCAPDVVLRLDTTQRFQRVKGFGGSITDAAAINILSLPERAQDHLLRSYFSEEGLEYNLIRLPMASCDFSLHAYTYDDVPYDYELTHFSLRDEDTKLKIPLLHRASAMSKRPLSLYASPWTSPTWLKTSESYVGKGTLKGQAGDKYHKTWANYFVRFLDEYAKHNVTFWAVTAENEPTAGLINNYPFQCLGFTAEQQRDFIARDLGPALANSSHRHVQLIILDDNRLHLPHWARVVLEDEQAARYVHGIGIHWYLDFIGPIQDTVLPTHELFPDYFILATEACIGAHFWERDVILGCWERGNQYSHSILTNLNHFVAGWTDWNLALDLEGGPNWVKNYVDSPIIVDSSEGIFYKQPMFYHMGHFSKFIPEGSQRVGLVASRESKKTALEYTAFLRPDGAVVVVVLNRWVMQPGPSVWDPRPATPVCDPCPVSPMWDPHPACPMWDPGPATPMWDPQAATPVWDPPSASPMWDPPSCHPCV
;
A
#
# COMPACT_ATOMS: atom_id res chain seq x y z
N MET A 1 29.96 -32.19 44.05
CA MET A 1 29.07 -32.81 45.05
C MET A 1 27.71 -32.19 44.86
N GLY A 2 26.63 -32.88 44.50
CA GLY A 2 26.46 -34.25 43.98
C GLY A 2 25.18 -34.24 43.12
N GLY A 3 24.88 -35.32 42.39
CA GLY A 3 23.66 -35.41 41.59
C GLY A 3 22.84 -36.66 41.94
N GLU A 4 21.55 -36.63 41.59
CA GLU A 4 20.55 -37.72 41.42
C GLU A 4 19.26 -36.96 40.98
N GLU A 5 18.59 -37.15 39.85
CA GLU A 5 18.11 -38.31 39.06
C GLU A 5 16.62 -38.69 39.33
N ALA A 6 15.88 -38.87 38.22
CA ALA A 6 14.58 -39.55 38.04
C ALA A 6 13.26 -38.99 38.65
N GLY A 7 12.18 -39.02 37.85
CA GLY A 7 10.80 -38.83 38.33
C GLY A 7 9.75 -38.50 37.26
N ILE A 8 9.32 -39.47 36.44
CA ILE A 8 8.10 -39.38 35.60
C ILE A 8 6.93 -40.05 36.35
N PRO A 9 5.69 -39.52 36.25
CA PRO A 9 4.53 -40.41 36.10
C PRO A 9 3.58 -40.03 34.95
N SER A 10 2.61 -40.92 34.71
CA SER A 10 1.90 -41.12 33.45
C SER A 10 0.53 -40.45 33.32
N ALA A 11 0.00 -40.55 32.09
CA ALA A 11 -1.35 -40.25 31.63
C ALA A 11 -2.53 -40.72 32.52
N GLY A 12 -3.68 -40.09 32.30
CA GLY A 12 -5.01 -40.56 32.70
C GLY A 12 -6.09 -40.07 31.72
N ASP A 13 -6.98 -40.98 31.29
CA ASP A 13 -8.02 -40.77 30.27
C ASP A 13 -9.27 -40.02 30.78
N ALA A 14 -10.01 -39.36 29.89
CA ALA A 14 -11.44 -39.04 30.07
C ALA A 14 -12.21 -38.73 28.75
N GLN A 15 -12.84 -39.77 28.21
CA GLN A 15 -14.13 -39.88 27.49
C GLN A 15 -14.81 -38.70 26.75
N GLU A 16 -15.41 -39.05 25.60
CA GLU A 16 -16.45 -38.31 24.88
C GLU A 16 -17.75 -38.11 25.69
N LEU A 17 -18.50 -37.03 25.41
CA LEU A 17 -19.97 -37.03 25.46
C LEU A 17 -20.55 -35.99 24.47
N SER A 18 -21.81 -36.20 24.06
CA SER A 18 -22.39 -35.71 22.80
C SER A 18 -23.46 -34.60 22.90
N GLY A 19 -23.49 -33.69 21.92
CA GLY A 19 -24.73 -33.39 21.16
C GLY A 19 -25.70 -32.25 21.55
N GLY A 20 -25.45 -31.04 21.04
CA GLY A 20 -26.47 -30.07 20.53
C GLY A 20 -27.36 -29.28 21.52
N PRO A 21 -28.19 -28.32 21.05
CA PRO A 21 -28.35 -27.79 19.67
C PRO A 21 -28.05 -26.28 19.53
N GLU A 22 -28.38 -25.71 18.37
CA GLU A 22 -28.02 -24.36 17.89
C GLU A 22 -28.63 -23.17 18.67
N ALA A 23 -27.90 -22.05 18.66
CA ALA A 23 -28.47 -20.71 18.77
C ALA A 23 -27.75 -19.77 17.78
N ALA A 24 -28.39 -19.50 16.64
CA ALA A 24 -27.86 -18.57 15.65
C ALA A 24 -27.73 -17.15 16.24
N ARG A 25 -26.49 -16.63 16.28
CA ARG A 25 -26.21 -15.23 16.58
C ARG A 25 -25.53 -14.58 15.37
N SER A 26 -26.11 -13.48 14.92
CA SER A 26 -25.60 -12.65 13.84
C SER A 26 -24.18 -12.15 14.13
N SER A 27 -23.20 -12.62 13.36
CA SER A 27 -21.80 -12.23 13.49
C SER A 27 -21.54 -10.89 12.79
N GLY A 28 -21.60 -9.80 13.56
CA GLY A 28 -20.98 -8.53 13.19
C GLY A 28 -19.45 -8.70 13.16
N GLY A 29 -18.91 -9.11 12.01
CA GLY A 29 -17.50 -9.43 11.86
C GLY A 29 -16.62 -8.19 11.67
N ALA A 30 -15.47 -8.18 12.35
CA ALA A 30 -14.32 -7.39 11.90
C ALA A 30 -13.85 -7.93 10.52
N GLY A 31 -13.61 -7.03 9.59
CA GLY A 31 -13.47 -7.37 8.17
C GLY A 31 -13.10 -6.17 7.31
N VAL A 32 -12.64 -6.45 6.10
CA VAL A 32 -12.40 -5.45 5.04
C VAL A 32 -13.32 -5.77 3.88
N TRP A 33 -13.92 -4.74 3.30
CA TRP A 33 -14.71 -4.85 2.09
C TRP A 33 -14.31 -3.78 1.08
N SER A 34 -14.17 -4.20 -0.18
CA SER A 34 -13.99 -3.30 -1.32
C SER A 34 -15.19 -3.43 -2.25
N THR A 35 -15.79 -2.32 -2.64
CA THR A 35 -16.94 -2.29 -3.57
C THR A 35 -16.61 -1.54 -4.85
N GLY A 36 -17.15 -2.00 -5.98
CA GLY A 36 -16.94 -1.41 -7.30
C GLY A 36 -18.26 -1.16 -8.05
N ALA A 37 -18.41 0.01 -8.68
CA ALA A 37 -19.60 0.38 -9.44
C ALA A 37 -19.31 1.29 -10.65
N VAL A 38 -20.08 1.15 -11.73
CA VAL A 38 -19.92 1.92 -12.98
C VAL A 38 -20.99 3.00 -13.12
N ALA A 39 -20.58 4.22 -13.46
CA ALA A 39 -21.46 5.29 -13.94
C ALA A 39 -21.16 5.59 -15.42
N SER A 40 -22.21 5.79 -16.23
CA SER A 40 -22.06 5.96 -17.68
C SER A 40 -21.62 7.38 -18.09
N PRO A 41 -20.65 7.54 -19.02
CA PRO A 41 -20.28 8.86 -19.56
C PRO A 41 -21.24 9.33 -20.67
N PRO A 42 -21.37 10.66 -20.91
CA PRO A 42 -22.19 11.19 -21.99
C PRO A 42 -21.57 10.92 -23.37
N GLY A 43 -22.32 10.27 -24.25
CA GLY A 43 -21.80 9.79 -25.53
C GLY A 43 -21.62 10.89 -26.59
N ARG A 44 -20.50 10.82 -27.33
CA ARG A 44 -20.41 11.29 -28.72
C ARG A 44 -20.17 10.09 -29.63
N ARG A 45 -21.05 9.90 -30.62
CA ARG A 45 -20.85 8.91 -31.68
C ARG A 45 -19.82 9.43 -32.68
N GLN A 46 -18.79 8.65 -32.96
CA GLN A 46 -18.12 8.67 -34.27
C GLN A 46 -17.90 7.22 -34.71
N SER A 47 -18.38 6.91 -35.91
CA SER A 47 -18.24 5.60 -36.55
C SER A 47 -17.00 5.58 -37.43
N TRP A 48 -16.10 4.62 -37.20
CA TRP A 48 -15.04 4.28 -38.14
C TRP A 48 -15.04 2.76 -38.35
N GLN A 49 -15.25 2.36 -39.60
CA GLN A 49 -15.07 0.97 -40.04
C GLN A 49 -13.64 0.82 -40.56
N GLY A 50 -12.94 -0.22 -40.11
CA GLY A 50 -11.64 -0.63 -40.62
C GLY A 50 -11.52 -2.14 -40.54
N HIS A 51 -11.19 -2.80 -41.66
CA HIS A 51 -10.95 -4.24 -41.71
C HIS A 51 -9.58 -4.58 -41.13
N VAL A 52 -9.49 -5.72 -40.44
CA VAL A 52 -8.23 -6.39 -40.04
C VAL A 52 -8.35 -7.87 -40.44
N PRO A 53 -7.31 -8.52 -41.00
CA PRO A 53 -7.40 -9.90 -41.49
C PRO A 53 -7.49 -10.95 -40.37
N GLU A 54 -8.13 -12.08 -40.65
CA GLU A 54 -8.20 -13.24 -39.75
C GLU A 54 -6.82 -13.89 -39.52
N ALA A 55 -6.58 -14.28 -38.27
CA ALA A 55 -5.52 -15.21 -37.88
C ALA A 55 -6.14 -16.46 -37.25
N ALA A 56 -5.52 -17.62 -37.50
CA ALA A 56 -6.10 -18.94 -37.19
C ALA A 56 -6.36 -19.18 -35.68
N PRO A 57 -7.39 -19.98 -35.32
CA PRO A 57 -7.81 -20.14 -33.93
C PRO A 57 -6.84 -21.02 -33.13
N THR A 58 -6.04 -20.39 -32.27
CA THR A 58 -5.52 -21.09 -31.10
C THR A 58 -6.68 -21.38 -30.14
N THR A 59 -6.78 -22.63 -29.68
CA THR A 59 -7.83 -23.04 -28.73
C THR A 59 -7.60 -22.38 -27.38
N LEU A 60 -8.20 -21.20 -27.18
CA LEU A 60 -8.31 -20.54 -25.88
C LEU A 60 -9.07 -21.45 -24.92
N ARG A 61 -8.29 -22.15 -24.09
CA ARG A 61 -8.82 -22.89 -22.94
C ARG A 61 -9.49 -21.86 -22.03
N ALA A 62 -10.77 -22.03 -21.73
CA ALA A 62 -11.49 -21.14 -20.84
C ALA A 62 -10.70 -20.97 -19.52
N PRO A 63 -10.59 -19.75 -18.96
CA PRO A 63 -9.85 -19.55 -17.73
C PRO A 63 -10.48 -20.41 -16.62
N PRO A 64 -9.69 -21.12 -15.81
CA PRO A 64 -10.23 -21.80 -14.65
C PRO A 64 -10.78 -20.73 -13.69
N GLY A 65 -12.06 -20.83 -13.33
CA GLY A 65 -12.69 -19.89 -12.40
C GLY A 65 -12.02 -19.89 -11.02
N ALA A 66 -12.31 -18.85 -10.23
CA ALA A 66 -11.74 -18.61 -8.91
C ALA A 66 -11.62 -19.88 -8.06
N ARG A 67 -10.41 -20.12 -7.55
CA ARG A 67 -10.12 -21.23 -6.62
C ARG A 67 -10.21 -20.70 -5.19
N PRO A 68 -10.98 -21.35 -4.28
CA PRO A 68 -11.10 -20.88 -2.91
C PRO A 68 -9.79 -21.05 -2.13
N CYS A 69 -9.64 -20.29 -1.05
CA CYS A 69 -8.63 -20.51 -0.03
C CYS A 69 -8.63 -21.99 0.43
N SER A 70 -7.44 -22.61 0.53
CA SER A 70 -7.25 -23.88 1.24
C SER A 70 -6.77 -23.57 2.67
N PRO A 71 -7.66 -23.52 3.68
CA PRO A 71 -7.31 -22.97 4.98
C PRO A 71 -6.43 -23.93 5.81
N LYS A 72 -5.41 -23.37 6.47
CA LYS A 72 -4.66 -24.03 7.55
C LYS A 72 -4.66 -23.13 8.78
N TYR A 73 -4.92 -23.72 9.95
CA TYR A 73 -5.08 -23.01 11.21
C TYR A 73 -3.89 -23.29 12.14
N PHE A 74 -3.20 -22.22 12.57
CA PHE A 74 -2.09 -22.25 13.53
C PHE A 74 -2.54 -21.78 14.93
N GLY A 75 -3.75 -22.19 15.31
CA GLY A 75 -4.48 -21.71 16.49
C GLY A 75 -5.93 -21.36 16.17
N ARG A 76 -6.71 -21.01 17.19
CA ARG A 76 -8.18 -20.88 17.10
C ARG A 76 -8.67 -19.89 16.03
N ASP A 77 -7.97 -18.78 15.87
CA ASP A 77 -8.33 -17.68 14.95
C ASP A 77 -7.21 -17.38 13.92
N ALA A 78 -6.21 -18.27 13.81
CA ALA A 78 -4.96 -18.02 13.11
C ALA A 78 -4.93 -18.73 11.75
N MET A 79 -5.65 -18.18 10.76
CA MET A 79 -5.90 -18.85 9.48
C MET A 79 -5.12 -18.25 8.30
N VAL A 80 -4.29 -19.08 7.67
CA VAL A 80 -3.62 -18.82 6.37
C VAL A 80 -4.27 -19.62 5.24
N CYS A 81 -4.00 -19.25 3.99
CA CYS A 81 -4.30 -20.09 2.83
C CYS A 81 -3.03 -20.77 2.34
N VAL A 82 -3.07 -22.10 2.20
CA VAL A 82 -1.94 -22.91 1.74
C VAL A 82 -1.94 -23.01 0.22
N CYS A 83 -0.76 -22.80 -0.37
CA CYS A 83 -0.49 -22.99 -1.78
C CYS A 83 0.73 -23.91 -1.99
N ASN A 84 0.74 -24.67 -3.08
CA ASN A 84 1.79 -25.62 -3.45
C ASN A 84 1.89 -25.75 -4.98
N ALA A 85 2.70 -26.69 -5.48
CA ALA A 85 2.95 -26.90 -6.90
C ALA A 85 1.75 -27.37 -7.76
N THR A 86 0.58 -27.61 -7.16
CA THR A 86 -0.65 -28.10 -7.81
C THR A 86 -1.89 -27.26 -7.52
N TYR A 87 -1.87 -26.52 -6.40
CA TYR A 87 -3.00 -25.74 -5.93
C TYR A 87 -2.54 -24.40 -5.34
N CYS A 88 -3.23 -23.33 -5.72
CA CYS A 88 -3.27 -22.09 -4.97
C CYS A 88 -4.64 -21.45 -5.17
N ASP A 89 -5.08 -20.62 -4.23
CA ASP A 89 -6.31 -19.85 -4.37
C ASP A 89 -6.11 -18.69 -5.36
N THR A 90 -7.13 -18.45 -6.18
CA THR A 90 -7.12 -17.48 -7.27
C THR A 90 -8.41 -16.70 -7.30
N LEU A 91 -8.34 -15.46 -7.77
CA LEU A 91 -9.48 -14.58 -7.95
C LEU A 91 -9.91 -14.60 -9.41
N ASP A 92 -11.21 -14.46 -9.67
CA ASP A 92 -11.67 -14.17 -11.02
C ASP A 92 -11.14 -12.79 -11.46
N PRO A 93 -10.78 -12.60 -12.75
CA PRO A 93 -10.51 -11.28 -13.31
C PRO A 93 -11.64 -10.30 -13.01
N LEU A 94 -11.31 -9.04 -12.73
CA LEU A 94 -12.29 -8.04 -12.32
C LEU A 94 -13.25 -7.68 -13.47
N VAL A 95 -14.46 -8.24 -13.44
CA VAL A 95 -15.57 -7.85 -14.32
C VAL A 95 -16.40 -6.78 -13.62
N LEU A 96 -16.54 -5.62 -14.27
CA LEU A 96 -17.37 -4.52 -13.80
C LEU A 96 -18.87 -4.88 -13.86
N PRO A 97 -19.67 -4.54 -12.84
CA PRO A 97 -21.10 -4.87 -12.81
C PRO A 97 -21.90 -4.02 -13.81
N ALA A 98 -23.07 -4.51 -14.20
CA ALA A 98 -24.03 -3.75 -15.00
C ALA A 98 -24.50 -2.48 -14.25
N PRO A 99 -24.87 -1.40 -14.96
CA PRO A 99 -25.40 -0.19 -14.33
C PRO A 99 -26.56 -0.48 -13.37
N GLY A 100 -26.50 0.11 -12.17
CA GLY A 100 -27.47 -0.17 -11.09
C GLY A 100 -27.08 -1.31 -10.15
N TYR A 101 -25.97 -2.01 -10.41
CA TYR A 101 -25.41 -3.04 -9.54
C TYR A 101 -24.02 -2.66 -9.01
N TYR A 102 -23.62 -3.29 -7.90
CA TYR A 102 -22.27 -3.21 -7.34
C TYR A 102 -21.73 -4.61 -7.05
N VAL A 103 -20.41 -4.77 -7.15
CA VAL A 103 -19.70 -5.96 -6.65
C VAL A 103 -19.11 -5.63 -5.29
N LYS A 104 -19.15 -6.56 -4.33
CA LYS A 104 -18.48 -6.49 -3.02
C LYS A 104 -17.51 -7.66 -2.89
N TYR A 105 -16.25 -7.36 -2.63
CA TYR A 105 -15.23 -8.34 -2.21
C TYR A 105 -15.05 -8.24 -0.70
N GLU A 106 -15.00 -9.38 0.00
CA GLU A 106 -15.06 -9.45 1.45
C GLU A 106 -13.97 -10.37 2.03
N SER A 107 -13.17 -9.85 2.97
CA SER A 107 -12.29 -10.65 3.82
C SER A 107 -12.66 -10.46 5.29
N SER A 108 -12.62 -11.53 6.09
CA SER A 108 -12.97 -11.47 7.51
C SER A 108 -12.12 -12.38 8.38
N LYS A 109 -12.03 -12.04 9.67
CA LYS A 109 -11.37 -12.88 10.68
C LYS A 109 -11.95 -14.30 10.74
N ALA A 110 -13.24 -14.47 10.42
CA ALA A 110 -13.92 -15.76 10.39
C ALA A 110 -13.49 -16.69 9.22
N GLY A 111 -12.65 -16.21 8.29
CA GLY A 111 -12.04 -17.05 7.25
C GLY A 111 -12.36 -16.66 5.82
N LYS A 112 -13.19 -15.64 5.58
CA LYS A 112 -13.44 -15.12 4.23
C LYS A 112 -12.19 -14.45 3.66
N ARG A 113 -11.93 -14.62 2.37
CA ARG A 113 -10.70 -14.18 1.68
C ARG A 113 -11.06 -13.66 0.30
N LEU A 114 -11.23 -12.34 0.17
CA LEU A 114 -11.67 -11.65 -1.05
C LEU A 114 -12.90 -12.32 -1.70
N GLU A 115 -13.85 -12.77 -0.88
CA GLU A 115 -15.06 -13.46 -1.32
C GLU A 115 -15.95 -12.51 -2.10
N ARG A 116 -16.29 -12.86 -3.36
CA ARG A 116 -17.07 -12.03 -4.26
C ARG A 116 -18.58 -12.21 -4.04
N SER A 117 -19.29 -11.10 -3.94
CA SER A 117 -20.76 -11.05 -3.90
C SER A 117 -21.26 -9.85 -4.72
N GLU A 118 -22.54 -9.86 -5.10
CA GLU A 118 -23.18 -8.77 -5.85
C GLU A 118 -24.39 -8.21 -5.10
N GLY A 119 -24.68 -6.94 -5.35
CA GLY A 119 -25.90 -6.29 -4.85
C GLY A 119 -26.41 -5.24 -5.83
N LYS A 120 -27.61 -4.72 -5.55
CA LYS A 120 -28.30 -3.72 -6.38
C LYS A 120 -28.44 -2.41 -5.63
N PHE A 121 -28.20 -1.29 -6.31
CA PHE A 121 -28.43 0.04 -5.74
C PHE A 121 -29.93 0.28 -5.49
N GLN A 122 -30.23 0.99 -4.40
CA GLN A 122 -31.59 1.34 -3.99
C GLN A 122 -31.81 2.85 -4.15
N HIS A 123 -32.98 3.24 -4.67
CA HIS A 123 -33.32 4.67 -4.87
C HIS A 123 -33.71 5.40 -3.58
N LYS A 124 -33.93 4.69 -2.48
CA LYS A 124 -34.26 5.24 -1.16
C LYS A 124 -33.44 4.51 -0.10
N LEU A 125 -32.93 5.27 0.87
CA LEU A 125 -32.29 4.71 2.07
C LEU A 125 -33.37 4.33 3.08
N CYS A 126 -33.49 3.04 3.40
CA CYS A 126 -34.34 2.55 4.47
C CYS A 126 -33.54 2.52 5.79
N ALA A 127 -33.70 3.56 6.61
CA ALA A 127 -33.19 3.66 8.00
C ALA A 127 -31.76 3.10 8.26
N PRO A 128 -30.71 3.58 7.55
CA PRO A 128 -29.33 3.12 7.75
C PRO A 128 -28.67 3.72 9.01
N ASP A 129 -28.02 2.88 9.83
CA ASP A 129 -27.23 3.33 10.99
C ASP A 129 -25.99 4.17 10.59
N VAL A 130 -25.34 3.79 9.49
CA VAL A 130 -24.16 4.46 8.95
C VAL A 130 -24.34 4.77 7.47
N VAL A 131 -24.22 6.04 7.08
CA VAL A 131 -24.24 6.48 5.68
C VAL A 131 -22.93 7.18 5.31
N LEU A 132 -22.21 6.63 4.33
CA LEU A 132 -21.06 7.26 3.70
C LEU A 132 -21.50 7.92 2.38
N ARG A 133 -21.35 9.24 2.27
CA ARG A 133 -21.72 10.01 1.08
C ARG A 133 -20.49 10.25 0.20
N LEU A 134 -20.54 9.75 -1.03
CA LEU A 134 -19.50 9.97 -2.04
C LEU A 134 -19.63 11.37 -2.65
N ASP A 135 -18.50 12.04 -2.85
CA ASP A 135 -18.40 13.29 -3.60
C ASP A 135 -17.24 13.21 -4.60
N THR A 136 -17.56 12.92 -5.86
CA THR A 136 -16.59 12.86 -6.96
C THR A 136 -16.13 14.22 -7.50
N THR A 137 -16.65 15.32 -6.94
CA THR A 137 -16.20 16.69 -7.29
C THR A 137 -14.99 17.09 -6.46
N GLN A 138 -14.94 16.69 -5.19
CA GLN A 138 -13.74 16.74 -4.37
C GLN A 138 -12.73 15.71 -4.87
N ARG A 139 -11.52 16.16 -5.20
CA ARG A 139 -10.45 15.37 -5.82
C ARG A 139 -9.14 15.64 -5.09
N PHE A 140 -8.40 14.57 -4.83
CA PHE A 140 -7.10 14.62 -4.17
C PHE A 140 -6.03 13.98 -5.08
N GLN A 141 -5.03 13.32 -4.49
CA GLN A 141 -3.91 12.72 -5.21
C GLN A 141 -4.36 11.61 -6.18
N ARG A 142 -3.50 11.35 -7.19
CA ARG A 142 -3.57 10.15 -8.02
C ARG A 142 -2.71 9.05 -7.41
N VAL A 143 -3.19 7.83 -7.49
CA VAL A 143 -2.50 6.64 -7.00
C VAL A 143 -1.49 6.19 -8.05
N LYS A 144 -0.23 6.07 -7.65
CA LYS A 144 0.86 5.47 -8.42
C LYS A 144 0.77 3.95 -8.39
N GLY A 145 0.49 3.35 -7.23
CA GLY A 145 0.37 1.90 -7.15
C GLY A 145 0.54 1.28 -5.77
N PHE A 146 0.62 -0.05 -5.78
CA PHE A 146 0.87 -0.90 -4.62
C PHE A 146 1.83 -2.02 -5.01
N GLY A 147 2.66 -2.46 -4.05
CA GLY A 147 3.78 -3.33 -4.35
C GLY A 147 4.40 -4.01 -3.15
N GLY A 148 5.57 -4.62 -3.40
CA GLY A 148 6.50 -5.09 -2.38
C GLY A 148 7.94 -5.07 -2.90
N SER A 149 8.87 -5.56 -2.09
CA SER A 149 10.32 -5.58 -2.37
C SER A 149 10.82 -6.96 -2.80
N ILE A 150 11.59 -7.03 -3.89
CA ILE A 150 12.37 -8.23 -4.24
C ILE A 150 13.76 -8.06 -3.62
N THR A 151 13.87 -8.38 -2.33
CA THR A 151 15.16 -8.55 -1.64
C THR A 151 15.84 -9.85 -2.04
N ASP A 152 17.11 -10.02 -1.67
CA ASP A 152 17.82 -11.29 -1.85
C ASP A 152 17.09 -12.40 -1.08
N ALA A 153 16.65 -12.14 0.16
CA ALA A 153 15.85 -13.05 0.97
C ALA A 153 14.55 -13.47 0.29
N ALA A 154 13.78 -12.52 -0.26
CA ALA A 154 12.56 -12.83 -0.99
C ALA A 154 12.85 -13.66 -2.25
N ALA A 155 13.91 -13.34 -2.98
CA ALA A 155 14.30 -14.07 -4.17
C ALA A 155 14.75 -15.51 -3.86
N ILE A 156 15.55 -15.70 -2.80
CA ILE A 156 15.98 -17.02 -2.29
C ILE A 156 14.76 -17.86 -1.90
N ASN A 157 13.84 -17.30 -1.11
CA ASN A 157 12.64 -18.01 -0.68
C ASN A 157 11.75 -18.43 -1.85
N ILE A 158 11.48 -17.52 -2.79
CA ILE A 158 10.70 -17.84 -3.99
C ILE A 158 11.38 -18.93 -4.81
N LEU A 159 12.70 -18.88 -5.00
CA LEU A 159 13.44 -19.85 -5.82
C LEU A 159 13.68 -21.20 -5.11
N SER A 160 13.52 -21.27 -3.78
CA SER A 160 13.58 -22.54 -3.02
C SER A 160 12.38 -23.46 -3.25
N LEU A 161 11.25 -22.92 -3.72
CA LEU A 161 10.04 -23.68 -4.02
C LEU A 161 10.16 -24.47 -5.34
N PRO A 162 9.40 -25.58 -5.52
CA PRO A 162 9.27 -26.23 -6.82
C PRO A 162 8.72 -25.26 -7.88
N GLU A 163 9.22 -25.30 -9.12
CA GLU A 163 8.94 -24.33 -10.20
C GLU A 163 7.47 -23.87 -10.31
N ARG A 164 6.50 -24.80 -10.29
CA ARG A 164 5.06 -24.48 -10.34
C ARG A 164 4.53 -23.76 -9.10
N ALA A 165 5.09 -24.03 -7.92
CA ALA A 165 4.76 -23.29 -6.71
C ALA A 165 5.32 -21.85 -6.78
N GLN A 166 6.52 -21.67 -7.37
CA GLN A 166 7.06 -20.34 -7.67
C GLN A 166 6.11 -19.57 -8.61
N ASP A 167 5.60 -20.21 -9.67
CA ASP A 167 4.61 -19.60 -10.57
C ASP A 167 3.32 -19.24 -9.85
N HIS A 168 2.80 -20.11 -8.97
CA HIS A 168 1.61 -19.79 -8.17
C HIS A 168 1.84 -18.61 -7.21
N LEU A 169 3.04 -18.48 -6.63
CA LEU A 169 3.42 -17.36 -5.77
C LEU A 169 3.50 -16.05 -6.58
N LEU A 170 4.24 -16.04 -7.69
CA LEU A 170 4.37 -14.85 -8.55
C LEU A 170 3.02 -14.43 -9.15
N ARG A 171 2.19 -15.38 -9.61
CA ARG A 171 0.83 -15.10 -10.10
C ARG A 171 -0.05 -14.51 -9.00
N SER A 172 0.10 -14.94 -7.75
CA SER A 172 -0.66 -14.41 -6.61
C SER A 172 -0.44 -12.90 -6.44
N TYR A 173 0.78 -12.39 -6.64
CA TYR A 173 1.03 -10.94 -6.59
C TYR A 173 0.70 -10.23 -7.91
N PHE A 174 1.23 -10.71 -9.04
CA PHE A 174 1.34 -9.87 -10.26
C PHE A 174 0.26 -10.11 -11.32
N SER A 175 -0.44 -11.25 -11.31
CA SER A 175 -1.39 -11.59 -12.38
C SER A 175 -2.81 -11.08 -12.13
N GLU A 176 -3.65 -11.07 -13.19
CA GLU A 176 -5.10 -10.78 -13.06
C GLU A 176 -5.85 -11.77 -12.16
N GLU A 177 -5.32 -13.00 -12.00
CA GLU A 177 -5.82 -14.04 -11.10
C GLU A 177 -5.39 -13.80 -9.63
N GLY A 178 -4.53 -12.80 -9.40
CA GLY A 178 -3.97 -12.39 -8.10
C GLY A 178 -4.27 -10.94 -7.77
N LEU A 179 -3.30 -10.25 -7.13
CA LEU A 179 -3.46 -8.89 -6.60
C LEU A 179 -3.17 -7.76 -7.60
N GLU A 180 -2.60 -8.07 -8.78
CA GLU A 180 -2.17 -7.07 -9.77
C GLU A 180 -1.25 -5.97 -9.20
N TYR A 181 -0.29 -6.36 -8.35
CA TYR A 181 0.80 -5.48 -7.89
C TYR A 181 1.50 -4.82 -9.07
N ASN A 182 1.75 -3.50 -8.98
CA ASN A 182 2.36 -2.71 -10.04
C ASN A 182 3.57 -1.88 -9.59
N LEU A 183 3.89 -1.85 -8.30
CA LEU A 183 5.16 -1.33 -7.79
C LEU A 183 6.06 -2.49 -7.35
N ILE A 184 7.36 -2.36 -7.61
CA ILE A 184 8.39 -3.24 -7.02
C ILE A 184 9.56 -2.37 -6.56
N ARG A 185 9.93 -2.50 -5.28
CA ARG A 185 11.18 -1.96 -4.75
C ARG A 185 12.29 -2.99 -4.96
N LEU A 186 13.49 -2.53 -5.31
CA LEU A 186 14.65 -3.39 -5.55
C LEU A 186 15.87 -2.87 -4.78
N PRO A 187 16.57 -3.71 -4.02
CA PRO A 187 17.84 -3.31 -3.44
C PRO A 187 18.93 -3.07 -4.47
N MET A 188 19.63 -1.93 -4.34
CA MET A 188 20.92 -1.70 -4.98
C MET A 188 22.00 -2.38 -4.13
N ALA A 189 22.43 -3.56 -4.59
CA ALA A 189 23.25 -4.53 -3.86
C ALA A 189 22.59 -5.05 -2.58
N SER A 190 23.36 -5.28 -1.51
CA SER A 190 22.92 -5.97 -0.30
C SER A 190 22.17 -5.09 0.70
N CYS A 191 21.30 -5.72 1.48
CA CYS A 191 20.65 -5.16 2.67
C CYS A 191 20.77 -6.13 3.87
N ASP A 192 20.03 -5.88 4.95
CA ASP A 192 19.90 -6.83 6.06
C ASP A 192 19.23 -8.14 5.62
N PHE A 193 18.23 -8.06 4.73
CA PHE A 193 17.62 -9.18 4.00
C PHE A 193 18.47 -9.73 2.84
N SER A 194 19.77 -9.83 3.07
CA SER A 194 20.76 -10.54 2.26
C SER A 194 21.47 -11.61 3.10
N LEU A 195 22.16 -12.55 2.46
CA LEU A 195 22.95 -13.58 3.16
C LEU A 195 24.29 -13.06 3.70
N HIS A 196 24.80 -11.97 3.14
CA HIS A 196 26.03 -11.28 3.53
C HIS A 196 26.02 -9.85 2.98
N ALA A 197 26.93 -9.01 3.49
CA ALA A 197 27.12 -7.65 2.98
C ALA A 197 28.08 -7.62 1.78
N TYR A 198 27.64 -7.00 0.69
CA TYR A 198 28.38 -6.75 -0.56
C TYR A 198 27.89 -5.44 -1.22
N THR A 199 28.72 -4.83 -2.07
CA THR A 199 28.27 -3.83 -3.05
C THR A 199 28.61 -4.28 -4.47
N TYR A 200 28.38 -3.44 -5.47
CA TYR A 200 28.78 -3.71 -6.85
C TYR A 200 30.24 -3.37 -7.13
N ASP A 201 30.91 -2.61 -6.25
CA ASP A 201 32.27 -2.10 -6.50
C ASP A 201 33.15 -2.09 -5.22
N ASP A 202 33.34 -3.28 -4.66
CA ASP A 202 34.12 -3.48 -3.42
C ASP A 202 35.65 -3.40 -3.61
N VAL A 203 36.15 -3.07 -4.82
CA VAL A 203 37.58 -2.87 -5.08
C VAL A 203 38.02 -1.48 -4.58
N PRO A 204 38.96 -1.37 -3.64
CA PRO A 204 39.28 -0.09 -3.02
C PRO A 204 39.77 0.98 -4.00
N TYR A 205 39.20 2.17 -3.88
CA TYR A 205 39.60 3.40 -4.59
C TYR A 205 39.35 3.40 -6.11
N ASP A 206 38.43 2.58 -6.61
CA ASP A 206 38.01 2.57 -8.02
C ASP A 206 37.05 3.73 -8.36
N TYR A 207 37.57 4.97 -8.34
CA TYR A 207 36.78 6.17 -8.63
C TYR A 207 36.16 6.21 -10.05
N GLU A 208 36.64 5.37 -10.96
CA GLU A 208 36.15 5.25 -12.34
C GLU A 208 35.16 4.07 -12.52
N LEU A 209 34.84 3.35 -11.43
CA LEU A 209 33.89 2.22 -11.39
C LEU A 209 34.21 1.10 -12.39
N THR A 210 35.51 0.85 -12.63
CA THR A 210 35.98 -0.13 -13.62
C THR A 210 35.73 -1.60 -13.24
N HIS A 211 35.63 -1.89 -11.94
CA HIS A 211 35.30 -3.21 -11.38
C HIS A 211 33.82 -3.35 -11.00
N PHE A 212 33.01 -2.31 -11.24
CA PHE A 212 31.56 -2.35 -10.99
C PHE A 212 30.93 -3.54 -11.72
N SER A 213 30.31 -4.43 -10.95
CA SER A 213 29.64 -5.63 -11.45
C SER A 213 28.43 -5.98 -10.60
N LEU A 214 27.31 -6.25 -11.27
CA LEU A 214 26.17 -6.91 -10.64
C LEU A 214 26.58 -8.28 -10.10
N ARG A 215 25.99 -8.72 -8.99
CA ARG A 215 26.35 -9.98 -8.35
C ARG A 215 25.46 -11.12 -8.84
N ASP A 216 25.70 -12.32 -8.31
CA ASP A 216 24.89 -13.50 -8.59
C ASP A 216 23.45 -13.31 -8.07
N GLU A 217 23.30 -12.60 -6.96
CA GLU A 217 22.03 -12.20 -6.36
C GLU A 217 21.16 -11.40 -7.35
N ASP A 218 21.74 -10.47 -8.12
CA ASP A 218 21.01 -9.77 -9.17
C ASP A 218 20.75 -10.66 -10.38
N THR A 219 21.82 -11.22 -10.94
CA THR A 219 21.80 -11.83 -12.28
C THR A 219 21.16 -13.22 -12.33
N LYS A 220 21.19 -13.95 -11.21
CA LYS A 220 20.63 -15.30 -11.09
C LYS A 220 19.33 -15.34 -10.27
N LEU A 221 19.09 -14.37 -9.39
CA LEU A 221 17.89 -14.34 -8.52
C LEU A 221 16.92 -13.21 -8.88
N LYS A 222 17.29 -11.94 -8.64
CA LYS A 222 16.37 -10.78 -8.76
C LYS A 222 15.91 -10.52 -10.20
N ILE A 223 16.82 -10.45 -11.16
CA ILE A 223 16.50 -10.14 -12.57
C ILE A 223 15.63 -11.23 -13.22
N PRO A 224 15.92 -12.54 -13.08
CA PRO A 224 15.02 -13.59 -13.56
C PRO A 224 13.61 -13.54 -12.96
N LEU A 225 13.48 -13.23 -11.66
CA LEU A 225 12.17 -13.07 -11.02
C LEU A 225 11.44 -11.82 -11.51
N LEU A 226 12.12 -10.69 -11.72
CA LEU A 226 11.54 -9.48 -12.31
C LEU A 226 10.97 -9.74 -13.71
N HIS A 227 11.68 -10.47 -14.57
CA HIS A 227 11.15 -10.86 -15.89
C HIS A 227 9.92 -11.76 -15.80
N ARG A 228 9.90 -12.72 -14.87
CA ARG A 228 8.72 -13.59 -14.65
C ARG A 228 7.53 -12.80 -14.11
N ALA A 229 7.73 -11.93 -13.13
CA ALA A 229 6.71 -11.02 -12.60
C ALA A 229 6.15 -10.12 -13.72
N SER A 230 7.02 -9.52 -14.53
CA SER A 230 6.61 -8.67 -15.66
C SER A 230 5.85 -9.45 -16.74
N ALA A 231 6.23 -10.70 -17.03
CA ALA A 231 5.51 -11.55 -17.99
C ALA A 231 4.15 -12.05 -17.48
N MET A 232 3.95 -12.09 -16.15
CA MET A 232 2.67 -12.45 -15.52
C MET A 232 1.75 -11.24 -15.32
N SER A 233 2.28 -10.02 -15.32
CA SER A 233 1.49 -8.80 -15.18
C SER A 233 0.93 -8.33 -16.52
N LYS A 234 -0.34 -7.91 -16.50
CA LYS A 234 -0.99 -7.22 -17.62
C LYS A 234 -0.78 -5.71 -17.60
N ARG A 235 -0.41 -5.16 -16.43
CA ARG A 235 -0.14 -3.72 -16.22
C ARG A 235 1.38 -3.50 -16.19
N PRO A 236 1.89 -2.38 -16.73
CA PRO A 236 3.31 -2.06 -16.60
C PRO A 236 3.75 -2.06 -15.12
N LEU A 237 4.86 -2.73 -14.83
CA LEU A 237 5.47 -2.70 -13.49
C LEU A 237 6.39 -1.48 -13.39
N SER A 238 6.18 -0.67 -12.37
CA SER A 238 7.03 0.47 -12.04
C SER A 238 8.04 0.04 -10.98
N LEU A 239 9.29 -0.15 -11.41
CA LEU A 239 10.39 -0.52 -10.52
C LEU A 239 11.00 0.73 -9.89
N TYR A 240 11.36 0.68 -8.62
CA TYR A 240 12.25 1.69 -8.03
C TYR A 240 13.33 1.05 -7.19
N ALA A 241 14.48 1.70 -7.11
CA ALA A 241 15.64 1.15 -6.40
C ALA A 241 16.14 2.09 -5.29
N SER A 242 16.61 1.50 -4.20
CA SER A 242 17.22 2.20 -3.06
C SER A 242 18.56 1.53 -2.75
N PRO A 243 19.64 2.26 -2.45
CA PRO A 243 20.83 1.71 -1.81
C PRO A 243 20.72 1.80 -0.28
N TRP A 244 21.34 0.87 0.45
CA TRP A 244 21.54 0.96 1.91
C TRP A 244 22.96 1.39 2.23
N THR A 245 23.90 1.19 1.31
CA THR A 245 25.29 1.53 1.58
C THR A 245 26.09 1.66 0.30
N SER A 246 27.08 2.55 0.35
CA SER A 246 28.10 2.69 -0.68
C SER A 246 29.27 1.73 -0.42
N PRO A 247 30.10 1.43 -1.43
CA PRO A 247 31.38 0.74 -1.24
C PRO A 247 32.15 1.30 -0.05
N THR A 248 32.65 0.43 0.84
CA THR A 248 33.20 0.83 2.15
C THR A 248 34.30 1.88 2.05
N TRP A 249 35.13 1.81 1.00
CA TRP A 249 36.22 2.74 0.73
C TRP A 249 35.76 4.20 0.45
N LEU A 250 34.48 4.41 0.07
CA LEU A 250 33.84 5.73 -0.02
C LEU A 250 33.37 6.27 1.33
N LYS A 251 33.22 5.43 2.37
CA LYS A 251 32.60 5.77 3.66
C LYS A 251 33.62 6.20 4.71
N THR A 252 33.26 7.16 5.56
CA THR A 252 34.10 7.62 6.68
C THR A 252 34.38 6.56 7.74
N SER A 253 33.53 5.53 7.83
CA SER A 253 33.69 4.39 8.73
C SER A 253 34.49 3.21 8.15
N GLU A 254 34.72 3.20 6.83
CA GLU A 254 35.30 2.06 6.09
C GLU A 254 34.60 0.70 6.37
N SER A 255 33.32 0.76 6.72
CA SER A 255 32.49 -0.37 7.15
C SER A 255 31.10 -0.27 6.49
N TYR A 256 30.49 -1.41 6.15
CA TYR A 256 29.09 -1.46 5.69
C TYR A 256 28.12 -0.98 6.77
N VAL A 257 28.41 -1.29 8.04
CA VAL A 257 27.55 -1.05 9.20
C VAL A 257 28.08 0.06 10.11
N GLY A 258 27.23 0.54 11.01
CA GLY A 258 27.56 1.56 11.99
C GLY A 258 27.66 2.98 11.39
N LYS A 259 27.80 3.96 12.28
CA LYS A 259 27.84 5.38 11.92
C LYS A 259 28.93 5.67 10.88
N GLY A 260 28.51 6.13 9.70
CA GLY A 260 29.41 6.45 8.60
C GLY A 260 28.68 7.14 7.45
N THR A 261 29.19 8.31 7.05
CA THR A 261 28.76 9.10 5.90
C THR A 261 29.69 8.85 4.71
N LEU A 262 29.41 9.43 3.53
CA LEU A 262 30.44 9.58 2.50
C LEU A 262 31.63 10.40 3.03
N LYS A 263 32.84 10.08 2.53
CA LYS A 263 34.05 10.87 2.75
C LYS A 263 33.97 12.21 2.01
N GLY A 264 34.59 13.23 2.59
CA GLY A 264 34.72 14.54 1.95
C GLY A 264 33.42 15.34 1.93
N GLN A 265 33.09 15.98 0.80
CA GLN A 265 31.93 16.88 0.66
C GLN A 265 31.32 16.85 -0.76
N ALA A 266 30.01 17.11 -0.87
CA ALA A 266 29.28 17.15 -2.14
C ALA A 266 29.93 18.09 -3.17
N GLY A 267 30.09 17.58 -4.39
CA GLY A 267 30.89 18.14 -5.49
C GLY A 267 32.29 17.53 -5.62
N ASP A 268 32.75 16.70 -4.69
CA ASP A 268 34.07 16.06 -4.73
C ASP A 268 34.09 14.69 -5.43
N LYS A 269 35.26 14.03 -5.45
CA LYS A 269 35.43 12.73 -6.10
C LYS A 269 34.61 11.61 -5.45
N TYR A 270 34.40 11.62 -4.13
CA TYR A 270 33.67 10.54 -3.45
C TYR A 270 32.18 10.64 -3.77
N HIS A 271 31.62 11.84 -3.72
CA HIS A 271 30.21 12.09 -4.01
C HIS A 271 29.90 11.90 -5.51
N LYS A 272 30.80 12.34 -6.40
CA LYS A 272 30.68 12.06 -7.85
C LYS A 272 30.77 10.57 -8.17
N THR A 273 31.66 9.83 -7.51
CA THR A 273 31.74 8.37 -7.67
C THR A 273 30.44 7.71 -7.22
N TRP A 274 29.87 8.14 -6.08
CA TRP A 274 28.58 7.63 -5.62
C TRP A 274 27.43 7.97 -6.58
N ALA A 275 27.36 9.19 -7.10
CA ALA A 275 26.39 9.56 -8.13
C ALA A 275 26.55 8.75 -9.42
N ASN A 276 27.78 8.50 -9.85
CA ASN A 276 28.08 7.64 -11.00
C ASN A 276 27.72 6.16 -10.74
N TYR A 277 27.78 5.69 -9.49
CA TYR A 277 27.38 4.33 -9.10
C TYR A 277 25.87 4.10 -9.34
N PHE A 278 25.02 5.11 -9.09
CA PHE A 278 23.60 5.06 -9.49
C PHE A 278 23.44 4.94 -11.01
N VAL A 279 24.12 5.80 -11.79
CA VAL A 279 24.05 5.75 -13.26
C VAL A 279 24.53 4.40 -13.78
N ARG A 280 25.61 3.85 -13.21
CA ARG A 280 26.18 2.56 -13.58
C ARG A 280 25.27 1.39 -13.21
N PHE A 281 24.60 1.43 -12.06
CA PHE A 281 23.56 0.46 -11.70
C PHE A 281 22.42 0.44 -12.74
N LEU A 282 21.93 1.62 -13.13
CA LEU A 282 20.88 1.75 -14.14
C LEU A 282 21.35 1.27 -15.53
N ASP A 283 22.61 1.54 -15.90
CA ASP A 283 23.23 1.03 -17.13
C ASP A 283 23.31 -0.50 -17.15
N GLU A 284 23.81 -1.13 -16.07
CA GLU A 284 23.93 -2.59 -16.01
C GLU A 284 22.56 -3.28 -16.03
N TYR A 285 21.58 -2.81 -15.25
CA TYR A 285 20.21 -3.35 -15.30
C TYR A 285 19.54 -3.12 -16.66
N ALA A 286 19.81 -2.01 -17.35
CA ALA A 286 19.30 -1.77 -18.71
C ALA A 286 19.84 -2.78 -19.73
N LYS A 287 21.07 -3.30 -19.57
CA LYS A 287 21.60 -4.40 -20.43
C LYS A 287 20.80 -5.70 -20.26
N HIS A 288 20.15 -5.89 -19.12
CA HIS A 288 19.22 -6.98 -18.88
C HIS A 288 17.77 -6.65 -19.29
N ASN A 289 17.53 -5.52 -19.99
CA ASN A 289 16.18 -5.03 -20.34
C ASN A 289 15.30 -4.72 -19.12
N VAL A 290 15.91 -4.30 -18.00
CA VAL A 290 15.21 -3.84 -16.79
C VAL A 290 15.40 -2.34 -16.65
N THR A 291 14.29 -1.59 -16.64
CA THR A 291 14.27 -0.12 -16.53
C THR A 291 13.54 0.32 -15.27
N PHE A 292 14.04 1.36 -14.61
CA PHE A 292 13.44 1.90 -13.40
C PHE A 292 12.54 3.10 -13.68
N TRP A 293 11.45 3.20 -12.91
CA TRP A 293 10.62 4.39 -12.83
C TRP A 293 11.26 5.44 -11.90
N ALA A 294 11.85 5.01 -10.78
CA ALA A 294 12.46 5.90 -9.79
C ALA A 294 13.70 5.30 -9.12
N VAL A 295 14.47 6.16 -8.45
CA VAL A 295 15.44 5.77 -7.40
C VAL A 295 15.22 6.63 -6.16
N THR A 296 15.55 6.10 -4.99
CA THR A 296 15.62 6.89 -3.76
C THR A 296 17.06 7.33 -3.50
N ALA A 297 17.25 8.46 -2.84
CA ALA A 297 18.59 9.04 -2.64
C ALA A 297 19.48 8.19 -1.70
N GLU A 298 18.88 7.51 -0.73
CA GLU A 298 19.48 6.55 0.22
C GLU A 298 18.34 5.90 1.03
N ASN A 299 18.44 4.62 1.38
CA ASN A 299 17.53 3.93 2.32
C ASN A 299 17.86 4.33 3.77
N GLU A 300 16.90 4.88 4.51
CA GLU A 300 17.04 5.30 5.90
C GLU A 300 18.33 6.11 6.17
N PRO A 301 18.55 7.26 5.50
CA PRO A 301 19.75 8.09 5.66
C PRO A 301 20.06 8.47 7.12
N THR A 302 19.07 8.45 8.03
CA THR A 302 19.31 8.71 9.45
C THR A 302 19.96 7.53 10.18
N ALA A 303 19.78 6.30 9.71
CA ALA A 303 20.39 5.08 10.27
C ALA A 303 21.92 5.18 10.31
N GLY A 304 22.53 5.67 9.22
CA GLY A 304 23.98 5.86 9.13
C GLY A 304 24.54 6.99 10.00
N LEU A 305 23.70 7.72 10.74
CA LEU A 305 24.11 8.68 11.76
C LEU A 305 24.13 8.08 13.18
N ILE A 306 23.57 6.87 13.36
CA ILE A 306 23.44 6.16 14.63
C ILE A 306 24.71 5.33 14.92
N ASN A 307 25.28 5.51 16.11
CA ASN A 307 26.42 4.71 16.57
C ASN A 307 26.03 3.23 16.67
N ASN A 308 26.86 2.33 16.13
CA ASN A 308 26.63 0.88 16.15
C ASN A 308 25.31 0.41 15.50
N TYR A 309 24.79 1.15 14.50
CA TYR A 309 23.68 0.65 13.67
C TYR A 309 24.06 -0.73 13.05
N PRO A 310 23.22 -1.77 13.17
CA PRO A 310 23.69 -3.16 13.09
C PRO A 310 23.93 -3.69 11.68
N PHE A 311 23.33 -3.12 10.64
CA PHE A 311 23.43 -3.58 9.24
C PHE A 311 23.79 -2.43 8.28
N GLN A 312 23.73 -2.69 6.96
CA GLN A 312 24.06 -1.75 5.90
C GLN A 312 23.32 -0.42 6.09
N CYS A 313 24.06 0.69 6.17
CA CYS A 313 23.52 2.04 6.21
C CYS A 313 24.52 3.05 5.62
N LEU A 314 24.06 4.20 5.11
CA LEU A 314 24.93 5.33 4.74
C LEU A 314 24.32 6.64 5.27
N GLY A 315 25.08 7.33 6.11
CA GLY A 315 24.58 8.49 6.83
C GLY A 315 24.51 9.74 5.97
N PHE A 316 23.35 10.40 5.98
CA PHE A 316 23.18 11.78 5.52
C PHE A 316 22.34 12.56 6.53
N THR A 317 22.69 13.82 6.81
CA THR A 317 21.70 14.80 7.28
C THR A 317 20.87 15.32 6.10
N ALA A 318 19.78 16.04 6.37
CA ALA A 318 18.96 16.64 5.31
C ALA A 318 19.78 17.61 4.43
N GLU A 319 20.72 18.36 5.01
CA GLU A 319 21.65 19.25 4.28
C GLU A 319 22.65 18.48 3.43
N GLN A 320 23.16 17.34 3.93
CA GLN A 320 24.05 16.48 3.16
C GLN A 320 23.33 15.82 1.98
N GLN A 321 22.08 15.37 2.18
CA GLN A 321 21.25 14.83 1.11
C GLN A 321 20.92 15.91 0.07
N ARG A 322 20.53 17.13 0.50
CA ARG A 322 20.33 18.30 -0.37
C ARG A 322 21.56 18.59 -1.23
N ASP A 323 22.73 18.74 -0.60
CA ASP A 323 23.95 19.13 -1.32
C ASP A 323 24.42 18.04 -2.29
N PHE A 324 24.31 16.76 -1.90
CA PHE A 324 24.59 15.61 -2.78
C PHE A 324 23.66 15.59 -4.00
N ILE A 325 22.36 15.84 -3.82
CA ILE A 325 21.40 15.92 -4.92
C ILE A 325 21.70 17.11 -5.84
N ALA A 326 21.92 18.30 -5.27
CA ALA A 326 22.15 19.52 -6.03
C ALA A 326 23.43 19.48 -6.88
N ARG A 327 24.50 18.87 -6.36
CA ARG A 327 25.86 18.94 -6.93
C ARG A 327 26.29 17.69 -7.68
N ASP A 328 25.80 16.51 -7.30
CA ASP A 328 26.31 15.23 -7.78
C ASP A 328 25.21 14.35 -8.39
N LEU A 329 24.26 13.84 -7.59
CA LEU A 329 23.27 12.84 -8.04
C LEU A 329 22.30 13.38 -9.09
N GLY A 330 21.71 14.55 -8.85
CA GLY A 330 20.79 15.19 -9.79
C GLY A 330 21.45 15.48 -11.15
N PRO A 331 22.61 16.17 -11.18
CA PRO A 331 23.38 16.38 -12.41
C PRO A 331 23.82 15.08 -13.11
N ALA A 332 24.23 14.04 -12.37
CA ALA A 332 24.64 12.76 -12.97
C ALA A 332 23.47 12.05 -13.66
N LEU A 333 22.32 11.94 -12.98
CA LEU A 333 21.10 11.37 -13.56
C LEU A 333 20.65 12.18 -14.78
N ALA A 334 20.57 13.51 -14.67
CA ALA A 334 20.12 14.40 -15.75
C ALA A 334 21.00 14.36 -17.01
N ASN A 335 22.31 14.17 -16.85
CA ASN A 335 23.27 14.06 -17.96
C ASN A 335 23.38 12.65 -18.56
N SER A 336 22.79 11.63 -17.91
CA SER A 336 22.80 10.24 -18.38
C SER A 336 21.66 9.93 -19.37
N SER A 337 21.66 8.72 -19.92
CA SER A 337 20.50 8.13 -20.62
C SER A 337 19.26 8.00 -19.73
N HIS A 338 19.44 7.98 -18.41
CA HIS A 338 18.40 7.69 -17.41
C HIS A 338 17.75 8.95 -16.83
N ARG A 339 17.92 10.12 -17.46
CA ARG A 339 17.34 11.43 -17.05
C ARG A 339 15.80 11.49 -16.87
N HIS A 340 15.10 10.40 -17.17
CA HIS A 340 13.66 10.24 -17.01
C HIS A 340 13.29 9.52 -15.69
N VAL A 341 14.24 8.84 -15.07
CA VAL A 341 14.11 8.18 -13.76
C VAL A 341 13.85 9.25 -12.71
N GLN A 342 12.77 9.07 -11.95
CA GLN A 342 12.37 9.98 -10.88
C GLN A 342 13.31 9.85 -9.69
N LEU A 343 13.59 10.95 -8.98
CA LEU A 343 14.37 10.93 -7.74
C LEU A 343 13.46 11.17 -6.53
N ILE A 344 13.54 10.27 -5.57
CA ILE A 344 12.78 10.29 -4.32
C ILE A 344 13.73 10.61 -3.16
N ILE A 345 13.36 11.59 -2.32
CA ILE A 345 14.14 11.98 -1.13
C ILE A 345 13.58 11.35 0.14
N LEU A 346 14.30 11.55 1.26
CA LEU A 346 14.03 10.92 2.55
C LEU A 346 14.18 9.39 2.53
N ASP A 347 13.16 8.63 2.12
CA ASP A 347 13.14 7.14 2.18
C ASP A 347 13.46 6.63 3.59
N ASP A 348 12.81 7.23 4.59
CA ASP A 348 12.97 7.01 6.02
C ASP A 348 11.64 7.30 6.73
N ASN A 349 11.59 7.10 8.04
CA ASN A 349 10.44 7.31 8.90
C ASN A 349 9.83 8.71 8.75
N ARG A 350 8.50 8.78 8.59
CA ARG A 350 7.79 10.06 8.40
C ARG A 350 7.96 11.08 9.55
N LEU A 351 8.51 10.68 10.70
CA LEU A 351 8.84 11.56 11.82
C LEU A 351 9.86 12.66 11.44
N HIS A 352 10.66 12.46 10.38
CA HIS A 352 11.59 13.47 9.86
C HIS A 352 10.90 14.57 9.02
N LEU A 353 9.61 14.40 8.73
CA LEU A 353 8.78 15.38 8.03
C LEU A 353 8.07 16.33 9.02
N PRO A 354 7.83 17.60 8.65
CA PRO A 354 8.16 18.25 7.37
C PRO A 354 9.59 18.77 7.26
N HIS A 355 10.43 18.65 8.31
CA HIS A 355 11.75 19.29 8.36
C HIS A 355 12.67 18.88 7.20
N TRP A 356 12.79 17.58 6.92
CA TRP A 356 13.66 17.08 5.85
C TRP A 356 13.24 17.60 4.47
N ALA A 357 11.93 17.63 4.21
CA ALA A 357 11.37 18.18 2.98
C ALA A 357 11.70 19.67 2.83
N ARG A 358 11.58 20.48 3.90
CA ARG A 358 11.98 21.90 3.86
C ARG A 358 13.45 22.07 3.49
N VAL A 359 14.35 21.41 4.19
CA VAL A 359 15.81 21.56 3.98
C VAL A 359 16.20 21.22 2.53
N VAL A 360 15.58 20.20 1.92
CA VAL A 360 15.91 19.77 0.56
C VAL A 360 15.16 20.55 -0.53
N LEU A 361 13.88 20.87 -0.32
CA LEU A 361 13.00 21.45 -1.35
C LEU A 361 12.94 22.98 -1.35
N GLU A 362 13.39 23.66 -0.28
CA GLU A 362 13.56 25.12 -0.27
C GLU A 362 14.84 25.56 -1.02
N ASP A 363 15.74 24.63 -1.37
CA ASP A 363 16.89 24.88 -2.26
C ASP A 363 16.57 24.50 -3.70
N GLU A 364 16.38 25.51 -4.55
CA GLU A 364 16.07 25.36 -5.98
C GLU A 364 17.08 24.49 -6.76
N GLN A 365 18.34 24.42 -6.33
CA GLN A 365 19.38 23.63 -7.01
C GLN A 365 19.21 22.13 -6.77
N ALA A 366 18.67 21.74 -5.62
CA ALA A 366 18.28 20.36 -5.30
C ALA A 366 16.85 20.07 -5.81
N ALA A 367 15.89 20.93 -5.46
CA ALA A 367 14.46 20.75 -5.70
C ALA A 367 14.11 20.41 -7.16
N ARG A 368 14.77 21.08 -8.14
CA ARG A 368 14.60 20.83 -9.58
C ARG A 368 14.89 19.39 -10.05
N TYR A 369 15.59 18.59 -9.25
CA TYR A 369 15.89 17.18 -9.52
C TYR A 369 14.99 16.23 -8.74
N VAL A 370 14.35 16.70 -7.67
CA VAL A 370 13.48 15.90 -6.80
C VAL A 370 12.08 15.81 -7.41
N HIS A 371 11.47 14.63 -7.32
CA HIS A 371 10.14 14.36 -7.86
C HIS A 371 9.15 13.94 -6.77
N GLY A 372 9.64 13.34 -5.68
CA GLY A 372 8.80 12.93 -4.56
C GLY A 372 9.57 12.62 -3.28
N ILE A 373 8.84 12.20 -2.26
CA ILE A 373 9.30 11.96 -0.88
C ILE A 373 8.91 10.54 -0.48
N GLY A 374 9.88 9.72 -0.11
CA GLY A 374 9.70 8.37 0.41
C GLY A 374 9.49 8.40 1.92
N ILE A 375 8.53 7.62 2.43
CA ILE A 375 8.28 7.48 3.86
C ILE A 375 8.16 6.02 4.31
N HIS A 376 8.75 5.73 5.47
CA HIS A 376 8.64 4.44 6.18
C HIS A 376 7.72 4.60 7.40
N TRP A 377 7.18 3.48 7.89
CA TRP A 377 6.14 3.47 8.95
C TRP A 377 6.61 3.08 10.36
N TYR A 378 7.89 2.72 10.56
CA TYR A 378 8.32 2.01 11.76
C TYR A 378 8.21 2.84 13.05
N LEU A 379 8.23 4.17 12.94
CA LEU A 379 8.04 5.09 14.05
C LEU A 379 6.65 5.75 14.09
N ASP A 380 5.65 5.18 13.38
CA ASP A 380 4.30 5.73 13.28
C ASP A 380 3.60 5.90 14.64
N PHE A 381 3.96 5.07 15.62
CA PHE A 381 3.43 5.13 16.99
C PHE A 381 3.91 6.34 17.79
N ILE A 382 4.94 7.07 17.33
CA ILE A 382 5.52 8.23 18.04
C ILE A 382 4.70 9.51 17.81
N GLY A 383 4.09 9.68 16.63
CA GLY A 383 3.38 10.91 16.29
C GLY A 383 2.36 10.74 15.17
N PRO A 384 1.25 11.50 15.18
CA PRO A 384 0.16 11.35 14.21
C PRO A 384 0.58 11.81 12.81
N ILE A 385 -0.08 11.28 11.78
CA ILE A 385 0.20 11.61 10.37
C ILE A 385 -0.12 13.09 10.05
N GLN A 386 -1.01 13.70 10.83
CA GLN A 386 -1.41 15.10 10.74
C GLN A 386 -0.29 16.10 11.10
N ASP A 387 0.73 15.66 11.85
CA ASP A 387 1.86 16.52 12.25
C ASP A 387 3.07 16.36 11.31
N THR A 388 3.02 15.42 10.36
CA THR A 388 4.17 14.98 9.55
C THR A 388 3.90 15.06 8.05
N VAL A 389 3.02 14.19 7.53
CA VAL A 389 2.75 14.08 6.08
C VAL A 389 1.82 15.19 5.60
N LEU A 390 0.77 15.53 6.36
CA LEU A 390 -0.17 16.57 5.98
C LEU A 390 0.51 17.96 5.83
N PRO A 391 1.31 18.46 6.80
CA PRO A 391 2.00 19.73 6.66
C PRO A 391 3.07 19.70 5.56
N THR A 392 3.61 18.52 5.24
CA THR A 392 4.54 18.36 4.11
C THR A 392 3.83 18.56 2.78
N HIS A 393 2.65 17.95 2.59
CA HIS A 393 1.86 18.16 1.39
C HIS A 393 1.34 19.61 1.27
N GLU A 394 0.97 20.24 2.39
CA GLU A 394 0.54 21.65 2.40
C GLU A 394 1.67 22.63 2.00
N LEU A 395 2.92 22.32 2.37
CA LEU A 395 4.10 23.11 1.98
C LEU A 395 4.59 22.80 0.56
N PHE A 396 4.52 21.53 0.14
CA PHE A 396 5.12 21.03 -1.10
C PHE A 396 4.12 20.19 -1.94
N PRO A 397 2.98 20.78 -2.37
CA PRO A 397 1.85 20.02 -2.93
C PRO A 397 2.14 19.36 -4.28
N ASP A 398 3.11 19.89 -5.04
CA ASP A 398 3.50 19.40 -6.37
C ASP A 398 4.41 18.15 -6.32
N TYR A 399 4.97 17.81 -5.15
CA TYR A 399 5.82 16.65 -4.95
C TYR A 399 4.99 15.47 -4.42
N PHE A 400 5.08 14.30 -5.05
CA PHE A 400 4.33 13.14 -4.58
C PHE A 400 4.96 12.57 -3.30
N ILE A 401 4.12 12.06 -2.39
CA ILE A 401 4.58 11.30 -1.23
C ILE A 401 4.28 9.82 -1.48
N LEU A 402 5.23 8.94 -1.25
CA LEU A 402 5.10 7.49 -1.45
C LEU A 402 5.50 6.77 -0.15
N ALA A 403 4.65 5.88 0.36
CA ALA A 403 5.07 4.95 1.42
C ALA A 403 5.92 3.86 0.76
N THR A 404 7.24 3.99 0.90
CA THR A 404 8.23 3.23 0.13
C THR A 404 8.60 1.90 0.77
N GLU A 405 8.32 1.72 2.05
CA GLU A 405 8.59 0.51 2.82
C GLU A 405 7.69 0.41 4.06
N ALA A 406 7.27 -0.81 4.38
CA ALA A 406 6.57 -1.16 5.62
C ALA A 406 6.64 -2.67 5.89
N CYS A 407 6.99 -3.09 7.11
CA CYS A 407 6.79 -4.46 7.62
C CYS A 407 6.45 -4.52 9.12
N ILE A 408 5.89 -5.65 9.58
CA ILE A 408 5.56 -5.90 11.00
C ILE A 408 6.49 -7.00 11.52
N GLY A 409 6.87 -6.96 12.79
CA GLY A 409 7.91 -7.82 13.38
C GLY A 409 9.23 -7.10 13.63
N ALA A 410 9.43 -5.93 13.03
CA ALA A 410 10.67 -5.13 13.15
C ALA A 410 10.96 -4.56 14.56
N HIS A 411 10.07 -4.77 15.54
CA HIS A 411 10.26 -4.32 16.91
C HIS A 411 10.63 -5.47 17.84
N PHE A 412 11.61 -5.27 18.73
CA PHE A 412 12.13 -6.32 19.62
C PHE A 412 11.10 -6.97 20.58
N TRP A 413 9.92 -6.37 20.75
CA TRP A 413 8.81 -6.88 21.56
C TRP A 413 7.76 -7.63 20.74
N GLU A 414 7.86 -7.60 19.42
CA GLU A 414 7.03 -8.39 18.51
C GLU A 414 7.68 -9.76 18.27
N ARG A 415 6.92 -10.69 17.67
CA ARG A 415 7.48 -11.92 17.12
C ARG A 415 7.63 -11.76 15.62
N ASP A 416 8.67 -12.32 15.05
CA ASP A 416 9.01 -12.15 13.64
C ASP A 416 7.85 -12.59 12.74
N VAL A 417 7.57 -13.90 12.65
CA VAL A 417 6.44 -14.46 11.90
C VAL A 417 5.30 -14.89 12.82
N ILE A 418 4.06 -14.50 12.51
CA ILE A 418 2.85 -15.03 13.17
C ILE A 418 1.86 -15.50 12.10
N LEU A 419 1.91 -16.79 11.76
CA LEU A 419 1.04 -17.40 10.76
C LEU A 419 -0.44 -17.20 11.12
N GLY A 420 -1.20 -16.62 10.20
CA GLY A 420 -2.63 -16.42 10.29
C GLY A 420 -3.07 -15.19 11.11
N CYS A 421 -2.15 -14.31 11.51
CA CYS A 421 -2.47 -13.17 12.37
C CYS A 421 -3.38 -12.12 11.68
N TRP A 422 -4.67 -12.12 12.04
CA TRP A 422 -5.63 -11.14 11.51
C TRP A 422 -5.27 -9.69 11.88
N GLU A 423 -4.70 -9.45 13.07
CA GLU A 423 -4.37 -8.09 13.50
C GLU A 423 -3.22 -7.49 12.69
N ARG A 424 -2.29 -8.31 12.18
CA ARG A 424 -1.28 -7.84 11.22
C ARG A 424 -1.92 -7.39 9.91
N GLY A 425 -2.94 -8.11 9.43
CA GLY A 425 -3.79 -7.65 8.33
C GLY A 425 -4.44 -6.30 8.63
N ASN A 426 -5.10 -6.17 9.79
CA ASN A 426 -5.73 -4.92 10.22
C ASN A 426 -4.74 -3.74 10.18
N GLN A 427 -3.51 -3.93 10.68
CA GLN A 427 -2.45 -2.90 10.69
C GLN A 427 -2.05 -2.45 9.27
N TYR A 428 -1.85 -3.37 8.33
CA TYR A 428 -1.59 -3.01 6.91
C TYR A 428 -2.73 -2.15 6.36
N SER A 429 -3.98 -2.63 6.45
CA SER A 429 -5.13 -1.88 5.92
C SER A 429 -5.37 -0.53 6.62
N HIS A 430 -5.09 -0.45 7.92
CA HIS A 430 -5.17 0.79 8.70
C HIS A 430 -4.12 1.80 8.23
N SER A 431 -2.87 1.37 8.07
CA SER A 431 -1.81 2.24 7.54
C SER A 431 -2.10 2.69 6.12
N ILE A 432 -2.52 1.78 5.22
CA ILE A 432 -2.83 2.12 3.84
C ILE A 432 -3.98 3.13 3.77
N LEU A 433 -5.07 2.93 4.53
CA LEU A 433 -6.17 3.89 4.63
C LEU A 433 -5.71 5.24 5.20
N THR A 434 -4.84 5.23 6.21
CA THR A 434 -4.29 6.43 6.83
C THR A 434 -3.42 7.21 5.84
N ASN A 435 -2.49 6.55 5.15
CA ASN A 435 -1.63 7.12 4.12
C ASN A 435 -2.46 7.70 2.95
N LEU A 436 -3.36 6.90 2.36
CA LEU A 436 -4.20 7.34 1.24
C LEU A 436 -5.13 8.50 1.63
N ASN A 437 -5.59 8.57 2.88
CA ASN A 437 -6.40 9.70 3.34
C ASN A 437 -5.58 10.98 3.63
N HIS A 438 -4.25 10.92 3.62
CA HIS A 438 -3.34 12.06 3.80
C HIS A 438 -2.35 12.19 2.62
N PHE A 439 -2.89 12.20 1.40
CA PHE A 439 -2.19 12.56 0.15
C PHE A 439 -1.08 11.62 -0.35
N VAL A 440 -0.77 10.53 0.36
CA VAL A 440 0.21 9.55 -0.10
C VAL A 440 -0.31 8.83 -1.35
N ALA A 441 0.54 8.72 -2.38
CA ALA A 441 0.20 8.26 -3.72
C ALA A 441 0.36 6.74 -3.92
N GLY A 442 0.97 6.01 -2.99
CA GLY A 442 1.14 4.56 -3.10
C GLY A 442 1.71 3.97 -1.82
N TRP A 443 1.74 2.64 -1.75
CA TRP A 443 2.20 1.93 -0.56
C TRP A 443 2.87 0.62 -0.96
N THR A 444 4.12 0.43 -0.53
CA THR A 444 4.95 -0.72 -0.86
C THR A 444 5.29 -1.51 0.41
N ASP A 445 4.97 -2.79 0.37
CA ASP A 445 5.37 -3.80 1.36
C ASP A 445 6.88 -4.04 1.37
N TRP A 446 7.39 -4.66 2.43
CA TRP A 446 8.79 -5.06 2.49
C TRP A 446 9.04 -6.35 1.71
N ASN A 447 9.58 -7.39 2.34
CA ASN A 447 9.89 -8.65 1.66
C ASN A 447 8.63 -9.30 1.07
N LEU A 448 8.57 -9.50 -0.25
CA LEU A 448 7.45 -10.19 -0.91
C LEU A 448 7.25 -11.64 -0.42
N ALA A 449 8.31 -12.27 0.07
CA ALA A 449 8.27 -13.58 0.73
C ALA A 449 9.39 -13.71 1.76
N LEU A 450 9.14 -14.40 2.86
CA LEU A 450 10.15 -14.82 3.85
C LEU A 450 9.93 -16.30 4.22
N ASP A 451 10.89 -16.90 4.91
CA ASP A 451 10.74 -18.25 5.48
C ASP A 451 9.94 -18.24 6.81
N LEU A 452 9.81 -19.42 7.43
CA LEU A 452 9.16 -19.61 8.74
C LEU A 452 9.85 -18.89 9.92
N GLU A 453 11.12 -18.51 9.79
CA GLU A 453 11.84 -17.71 10.81
C GLU A 453 11.66 -16.20 10.58
N GLY A 454 11.24 -15.78 9.38
CA GLY A 454 11.18 -14.37 8.98
C GLY A 454 12.46 -13.89 8.30
N GLY A 455 13.19 -14.82 7.67
CA GLY A 455 14.48 -14.58 7.00
C GLY A 455 14.53 -15.13 5.56
N PRO A 456 15.75 -15.36 5.01
CA PRO A 456 17.03 -15.17 5.68
C PRO A 456 17.40 -13.68 5.87
N ASN A 457 18.14 -13.38 6.94
CA ASN A 457 18.64 -12.04 7.24
C ASN A 457 19.99 -12.17 7.97
N TRP A 458 21.08 -11.60 7.45
CA TRP A 458 22.44 -11.89 7.94
C TRP A 458 22.73 -11.35 9.34
N VAL A 459 21.96 -10.37 9.82
CA VAL A 459 22.03 -9.83 11.19
C VAL A 459 20.91 -10.35 12.10
N LYS A 460 20.04 -11.24 11.61
CA LYS A 460 18.86 -11.76 12.31
C LYS A 460 17.83 -10.70 12.69
N ASN A 461 17.70 -9.66 11.87
CA ASN A 461 16.62 -8.66 11.96
C ASN A 461 15.36 -9.20 11.27
N TYR A 462 14.81 -10.30 11.79
CA TYR A 462 13.70 -11.03 11.17
C TYR A 462 12.36 -10.28 11.30
N VAL A 463 11.46 -10.47 10.33
CA VAL A 463 10.13 -9.81 10.27
C VAL A 463 9.07 -10.73 9.64
N ASP A 464 7.79 -10.34 9.65
CA ASP A 464 6.72 -11.04 8.92
C ASP A 464 6.66 -10.58 7.46
N SER A 465 6.12 -11.43 6.58
CA SER A 465 5.86 -11.11 5.18
C SER A 465 4.45 -11.58 4.79
N PRO A 466 3.73 -10.91 3.88
CA PRO A 466 2.43 -11.36 3.41
C PRO A 466 2.41 -12.78 2.80
N ILE A 467 3.57 -13.32 2.37
CA ILE A 467 3.74 -14.74 2.03
C ILE A 467 4.90 -15.35 2.82
N ILE A 468 4.62 -16.46 3.50
CA ILE A 468 5.63 -17.25 4.21
C ILE A 468 5.88 -18.57 3.47
N VAL A 469 7.14 -18.87 3.16
CA VAL A 469 7.58 -20.06 2.43
C VAL A 469 8.02 -21.15 3.41
N ASP A 470 7.57 -22.37 3.13
CA ASP A 470 7.99 -23.60 3.80
C ASP A 470 8.60 -24.51 2.74
N SER A 471 9.90 -24.30 2.51
CA SER A 471 10.67 -24.98 1.47
C SER A 471 10.81 -26.48 1.73
N SER A 472 10.71 -26.91 2.99
CA SER A 472 10.80 -28.31 3.40
C SER A 472 9.61 -29.15 2.87
N GLU A 473 8.42 -28.55 2.83
CA GLU A 473 7.20 -29.13 2.30
C GLU A 473 6.91 -28.70 0.84
N GLY A 474 7.68 -27.75 0.30
CA GLY A 474 7.47 -27.18 -1.04
C GLY A 474 6.19 -26.36 -1.17
N ILE A 475 5.76 -25.73 -0.07
CA ILE A 475 4.50 -24.98 0.05
C ILE A 475 4.74 -23.53 0.51
N PHE A 476 3.73 -22.68 0.35
CA PHE A 476 3.72 -21.34 0.93
C PHE A 476 2.36 -20.99 1.51
N TYR A 477 2.37 -20.06 2.47
CA TYR A 477 1.23 -19.60 3.24
C TYR A 477 0.95 -18.13 2.91
N LYS A 478 -0.23 -17.86 2.35
CA LYS A 478 -0.72 -16.48 2.16
C LYS A 478 -1.34 -16.00 3.47
N GLN A 479 -0.66 -15.05 4.11
CA GLN A 479 -1.06 -14.43 5.39
C GLN A 479 -2.31 -13.55 5.23
N PRO A 480 -3.01 -13.18 6.31
CA PRO A 480 -4.07 -12.16 6.25
C PRO A 480 -3.59 -10.83 5.61
N MET A 481 -2.34 -10.43 5.87
CA MET A 481 -1.71 -9.24 5.27
C MET A 481 -1.83 -9.22 3.74
N PHE A 482 -1.65 -10.35 3.06
CA PHE A 482 -1.79 -10.48 1.60
C PHE A 482 -3.20 -10.08 1.13
N TYR A 483 -4.24 -10.54 1.82
CA TYR A 483 -5.62 -10.23 1.44
C TYR A 483 -6.00 -8.79 1.78
N HIS A 484 -5.47 -8.24 2.88
CA HIS A 484 -5.63 -6.83 3.22
C HIS A 484 -4.94 -5.93 2.18
N MET A 485 -3.73 -6.27 1.70
CA MET A 485 -3.11 -5.62 0.54
C MET A 485 -3.96 -5.75 -0.74
N GLY A 486 -4.55 -6.92 -0.95
CA GLY A 486 -5.43 -7.22 -2.08
C GLY A 486 -6.68 -6.35 -2.18
N HIS A 487 -7.20 -5.86 -1.04
CA HIS A 487 -8.33 -4.93 -1.00
C HIS A 487 -8.02 -3.54 -1.58
N PHE A 488 -6.75 -3.19 -1.77
CA PHE A 488 -6.29 -1.95 -2.40
C PHE A 488 -5.71 -2.21 -3.79
N SER A 489 -4.61 -2.96 -3.86
CA SER A 489 -3.83 -3.26 -5.09
C SER A 489 -4.69 -3.70 -6.28
N LYS A 490 -5.54 -4.71 -6.10
CA LYS A 490 -6.36 -5.27 -7.18
C LYS A 490 -7.37 -4.25 -7.73
N PHE A 491 -7.99 -3.50 -6.83
CA PHE A 491 -9.16 -2.66 -7.14
C PHE A 491 -8.79 -1.22 -7.50
N ILE A 492 -7.61 -0.73 -7.09
CA ILE A 492 -7.15 0.64 -7.28
C ILE A 492 -5.95 0.65 -8.24
N PRO A 493 -6.16 0.55 -9.57
CA PRO A 493 -5.10 0.66 -10.58
C PRO A 493 -4.40 2.02 -10.54
N GLU A 494 -3.18 2.06 -11.07
CA GLU A 494 -2.44 3.29 -11.35
C GLU A 494 -3.31 4.33 -12.08
N GLY A 495 -3.19 5.60 -11.68
CA GLY A 495 -3.98 6.71 -12.20
C GLY A 495 -5.35 6.88 -11.53
N SER A 496 -5.80 5.95 -10.68
CA SER A 496 -7.00 6.14 -9.85
C SER A 496 -6.86 7.39 -8.99
N GLN A 497 -7.86 8.26 -8.95
CA GLN A 497 -7.84 9.50 -8.18
C GLN A 497 -8.68 9.36 -6.92
N ARG A 498 -8.13 9.70 -5.74
CA ARG A 498 -8.93 9.76 -4.51
C ARG A 498 -9.99 10.85 -4.64
N VAL A 499 -11.19 10.54 -4.16
CA VAL A 499 -12.34 11.46 -4.14
C VAL A 499 -12.93 11.61 -2.74
N GLY A 500 -13.82 12.58 -2.55
CA GLY A 500 -14.47 12.83 -1.26
C GLY A 500 -15.35 11.65 -0.82
N LEU A 501 -15.27 11.29 0.46
CA LEU A 501 -16.16 10.33 1.10
C LEU A 501 -16.40 10.77 2.55
N VAL A 502 -17.65 11.09 2.89
CA VAL A 502 -17.99 11.74 4.17
C VAL A 502 -19.12 10.98 4.87
N ALA A 503 -18.90 10.52 6.10
CA ALA A 503 -19.97 10.00 6.95
C ALA A 503 -21.03 11.07 7.24
N SER A 504 -22.32 10.69 7.24
CA SER A 504 -23.41 11.62 7.52
C SER A 504 -23.29 12.25 8.92
N ARG A 505 -23.95 13.40 9.13
CA ARG A 505 -23.92 14.09 10.42
C ARG A 505 -24.53 13.27 11.56
N GLU A 506 -25.41 12.33 11.25
CA GLU A 506 -26.00 11.36 12.20
C GLU A 506 -25.00 10.25 12.58
N SER A 507 -24.11 9.86 11.66
CA SER A 507 -23.14 8.77 11.83
C SER A 507 -21.76 9.22 12.34
N LYS A 508 -21.66 10.41 12.96
CA LYS A 508 -20.39 11.06 13.42
C LYS A 508 -19.53 10.27 14.41
N LYS A 509 -19.99 9.12 14.90
CA LYS A 509 -19.25 8.22 15.81
C LYS A 509 -19.04 6.82 15.23
N THR A 510 -18.93 6.70 13.89
CA THR A 510 -18.52 5.44 13.28
C THR A 510 -17.03 5.17 13.55
N ALA A 511 -16.71 3.95 13.97
CA ALA A 511 -15.33 3.48 14.17
C ALA A 511 -14.79 2.75 12.92
N LEU A 512 -15.48 2.89 11.79
CA LEU A 512 -15.08 2.39 10.48
C LEU A 512 -14.06 3.33 9.85
N GLU A 513 -13.06 2.76 9.20
CA GLU A 513 -12.07 3.48 8.41
C GLU A 513 -12.36 3.25 6.93
N TYR A 514 -12.33 4.31 6.12
CA TYR A 514 -12.78 4.23 4.73
C TYR A 514 -12.11 5.25 3.83
N THR A 515 -12.14 4.97 2.54
CA THR A 515 -11.69 5.90 1.49
C THR A 515 -12.37 5.56 0.15
N ALA A 516 -12.35 6.50 -0.80
CA ALA A 516 -12.96 6.32 -2.12
C ALA A 516 -12.05 6.79 -3.25
N PHE A 517 -12.12 6.07 -4.39
CA PHE A 517 -11.37 6.35 -5.60
C PHE A 517 -12.28 6.36 -6.83
N LEU A 518 -11.99 7.27 -7.76
CA LEU A 518 -12.46 7.20 -9.14
C LEU A 518 -11.34 6.61 -10.00
N ARG A 519 -11.59 5.44 -10.58
CA ARG A 519 -10.66 4.73 -11.47
C ARG A 519 -10.57 5.41 -12.85
N PRO A 520 -9.50 5.18 -13.63
CA PRO A 520 -9.38 5.68 -15.00
C PRO A 520 -10.48 5.20 -15.96
N ASP A 521 -11.08 4.03 -15.69
CA ASP A 521 -12.21 3.47 -16.43
C ASP A 521 -13.58 4.08 -16.04
N GLY A 522 -13.60 5.05 -15.11
CA GLY A 522 -14.80 5.72 -14.62
C GLY A 522 -15.56 4.98 -13.52
N ALA A 523 -15.14 3.76 -13.16
CA ALA A 523 -15.71 3.05 -12.03
C ALA A 523 -15.27 3.70 -10.70
N VAL A 524 -16.13 3.64 -9.69
CA VAL A 524 -15.78 4.05 -8.32
C VAL A 524 -15.46 2.83 -7.48
N VAL A 525 -14.40 2.94 -6.67
CA VAL A 525 -14.03 1.96 -5.66
C VAL A 525 -14.11 2.59 -4.28
N VAL A 526 -14.79 1.92 -3.35
CA VAL A 526 -14.80 2.27 -1.93
C VAL A 526 -14.23 1.11 -1.14
N VAL A 527 -13.20 1.38 -0.32
CA VAL A 527 -12.63 0.42 0.63
C VAL A 527 -13.07 0.82 2.04
N VAL A 528 -13.53 -0.15 2.82
CA VAL A 528 -13.91 0.04 4.23
C VAL A 528 -13.26 -1.06 5.07
N LEU A 529 -12.60 -0.66 6.15
CA LEU A 529 -12.07 -1.50 7.21
C LEU A 529 -12.93 -1.35 8.47
N ASN A 530 -13.36 -2.49 9.02
CA ASN A 530 -13.91 -2.58 10.36
C ASN A 530 -12.97 -3.39 11.27
N ARG A 531 -12.31 -2.72 12.23
CA ARG A 531 -11.49 -3.38 13.26
C ARG A 531 -12.27 -3.83 14.50
N TRP A 532 -13.57 -3.52 14.59
CA TRP A 532 -14.35 -3.67 15.83
C TRP A 532 -15.49 -4.68 15.71
N VAL A 533 -15.76 -5.40 16.79
CA VAL A 533 -16.67 -6.58 16.83
C VAL A 533 -18.17 -6.19 16.89
N MET A 534 -18.52 -4.91 16.99
CA MET A 534 -19.91 -4.47 17.32
C MET A 534 -20.53 -3.44 16.38
N GLN A 535 -19.97 -3.21 15.18
CA GLN A 535 -20.54 -2.25 14.21
C GLN A 535 -21.20 -2.99 13.03
N PRO A 536 -22.48 -2.70 12.68
CA PRO A 536 -23.06 -3.18 11.43
C PRO A 536 -22.38 -2.52 10.22
N GLY A 537 -22.47 -3.17 9.05
CA GLY A 537 -21.85 -2.66 7.82
C GLY A 537 -22.48 -1.35 7.32
N PRO A 538 -21.70 -0.44 6.71
CA PRO A 538 -22.20 0.86 6.29
C PRO A 538 -23.04 0.78 5.00
N SER A 539 -23.97 1.73 4.85
CA SER A 539 -24.56 2.08 3.56
C SER A 539 -23.71 3.14 2.85
N VAL A 540 -23.47 2.97 1.55
CA VAL A 540 -22.76 3.95 0.72
C VAL A 540 -23.74 4.59 -0.25
N TRP A 541 -23.69 5.93 -0.36
CA TRP A 541 -24.55 6.72 -1.24
C TRP A 541 -23.73 7.43 -2.32
N ASP A 542 -23.92 7.03 -3.58
CA ASP A 542 -23.42 7.74 -4.76
C ASP A 542 -24.50 8.68 -5.29
N PRO A 543 -24.25 10.00 -5.39
CA PRO A 543 -25.23 10.98 -5.86
C PRO A 543 -25.48 10.93 -7.39
N ARG A 544 -24.79 10.08 -8.15
CA ARG A 544 -24.95 9.95 -9.61
C ARG A 544 -26.03 8.89 -9.93
N PRO A 545 -27.27 9.28 -10.31
CA PRO A 545 -28.25 8.30 -10.76
C PRO A 545 -27.82 7.67 -12.09
N ALA A 546 -28.09 6.38 -12.26
CA ALA A 546 -28.09 5.77 -13.58
C ALA A 546 -29.12 6.47 -14.47
N THR A 547 -28.73 6.87 -15.68
CA THR A 547 -29.65 7.50 -16.65
C THR A 547 -30.78 6.51 -17.00
N PRO A 548 -32.06 6.87 -16.81
CA PRO A 548 -33.15 6.00 -17.17
C PRO A 548 -33.25 5.90 -18.69
N VAL A 549 -32.96 4.72 -19.23
CA VAL A 549 -33.42 4.33 -20.57
C VAL A 549 -34.89 3.94 -20.41
N CYS A 550 -35.79 4.83 -20.80
CA CYS A 550 -37.21 4.53 -20.86
C CYS A 550 -37.50 3.74 -22.15
N ASP A 551 -37.93 2.50 -22.02
CA ASP A 551 -38.74 1.81 -23.02
C ASP A 551 -39.89 1.06 -22.30
N PRO A 552 -41.05 0.89 -22.94
CA PRO A 552 -42.32 0.72 -22.23
C PRO A 552 -42.57 -0.69 -21.70
N CYS A 553 -42.97 -0.80 -20.43
CA CYS A 553 -43.50 -2.04 -19.87
C CYS A 553 -44.85 -2.43 -20.50
N PRO A 554 -45.07 -3.72 -20.84
CA PRO A 554 -46.41 -4.24 -21.09
C PRO A 554 -47.26 -4.22 -19.80
N VAL A 555 -48.56 -4.00 -19.98
CA VAL A 555 -49.58 -3.84 -18.94
C VAL A 555 -50.17 -5.20 -18.55
N SER A 556 -50.61 -5.40 -17.29
CA SER A 556 -51.89 -6.07 -16.88
C SER A 556 -51.90 -6.56 -15.42
N PRO A 557 -53.07 -6.70 -14.75
CA PRO A 557 -53.24 -6.01 -13.47
C PRO A 557 -53.82 -6.85 -12.30
N MET A 558 -53.86 -6.23 -11.12
CA MET A 558 -54.54 -6.66 -9.87
C MET A 558 -54.55 -5.41 -8.95
N TRP A 559 -55.63 -4.85 -8.38
CA TRP A 559 -57.04 -5.23 -8.17
C TRP A 559 -57.95 -3.96 -8.17
N ASP A 560 -59.28 -4.15 -8.09
CA ASP A 560 -60.33 -3.16 -7.78
C ASP A 560 -61.50 -3.91 -7.06
N PRO A 561 -62.46 -3.30 -6.30
CA PRO A 561 -62.60 -1.90 -5.86
C PRO A 561 -62.76 -1.62 -4.34
N HIS A 562 -62.54 -0.34 -4.00
CA HIS A 562 -63.26 0.62 -3.12
C HIS A 562 -64.56 0.24 -2.32
N PRO A 563 -65.13 1.12 -1.43
CA PRO A 563 -64.73 2.51 -1.03
C PRO A 563 -64.75 2.84 0.48
N ALA A 564 -64.10 3.95 0.87
CA ALA A 564 -64.59 4.86 1.94
C ALA A 564 -63.92 6.26 1.85
N CYS A 565 -64.72 7.29 1.54
CA CYS A 565 -64.45 8.73 1.70
C CYS A 565 -65.49 9.28 2.72
N PRO A 566 -65.45 10.53 3.24
CA PRO A 566 -64.88 11.73 2.59
C PRO A 566 -64.18 12.80 3.48
N MET A 567 -63.82 13.89 2.77
CA MET A 567 -63.45 15.25 3.18
C MET A 567 -61.95 15.53 3.41
N TRP A 568 -61.37 16.65 2.94
CA TRP A 568 -61.89 17.73 2.06
C TRP A 568 -60.74 18.36 1.22
N ASP A 569 -61.08 19.35 0.38
CA ASP A 569 -60.23 20.11 -0.56
C ASP A 569 -60.69 21.61 -0.48
N PRO A 570 -60.18 22.64 -1.22
CA PRO A 570 -58.98 22.76 -2.06
C PRO A 570 -58.17 24.09 -1.86
N GLY A 571 -57.04 24.25 -2.58
CA GLY A 571 -56.68 25.56 -3.15
C GLY A 571 -55.28 26.15 -2.88
N PRO A 572 -54.84 27.14 -3.70
CA PRO A 572 -53.65 26.90 -4.53
C PRO A 572 -52.59 28.04 -4.60
N ALA A 573 -51.57 27.80 -5.44
CA ALA A 573 -50.73 28.77 -6.19
C ALA A 573 -49.27 29.06 -5.73
N THR A 574 -48.45 29.23 -6.76
CA THR A 574 -46.99 29.51 -6.89
C THR A 574 -46.73 31.02 -7.18
N PRO A 575 -45.52 31.50 -7.57
CA PRO A 575 -44.14 31.41 -7.02
C PRO A 575 -43.42 32.81 -6.96
N MET A 576 -42.07 32.82 -6.85
CA MET A 576 -41.11 33.98 -6.94
C MET A 576 -41.04 34.87 -5.66
N TRP A 577 -39.94 35.55 -5.29
CA TRP A 577 -38.76 36.10 -6.01
C TRP A 577 -37.44 36.04 -5.17
N ASP A 578 -36.30 36.19 -5.86
CA ASP A 578 -35.00 36.72 -5.37
C ASP A 578 -34.71 38.01 -6.17
N PRO A 579 -34.21 39.12 -5.58
CA PRO A 579 -32.78 39.46 -5.79
C PRO A 579 -32.05 40.26 -4.67
N GLN A 580 -30.82 39.82 -4.38
CA GLN A 580 -29.56 40.61 -4.27
C GLN A 580 -29.38 41.89 -3.39
N ALA A 581 -28.33 41.80 -2.56
CA ALA A 581 -27.20 42.75 -2.36
C ALA A 581 -27.36 44.11 -1.65
N ALA A 582 -26.58 44.28 -0.55
CA ALA A 582 -25.76 45.48 -0.26
C ALA A 582 -24.72 45.24 0.87
N THR A 583 -23.46 45.62 0.61
CA THR A 583 -22.41 46.05 1.57
C THR A 583 -22.09 47.54 1.22
N PRO A 584 -21.34 48.39 1.99
CA PRO A 584 -20.20 48.05 2.87
C PRO A 584 -19.87 48.94 4.12
N VAL A 585 -18.90 48.45 4.93
CA VAL A 585 -17.79 49.17 5.67
C VAL A 585 -18.10 50.28 6.70
N TRP A 586 -17.49 50.17 7.91
CA TRP A 586 -16.51 51.12 8.54
C TRP A 586 -16.01 50.56 9.92
N ASP A 587 -14.81 50.98 10.36
CA ASP A 587 -14.00 50.46 11.51
C ASP A 587 -12.91 51.51 11.87
N PRO A 588 -12.06 51.43 12.93
CA PRO A 588 -12.22 50.92 14.31
C PRO A 588 -12.23 52.00 15.47
N PRO A 589 -11.12 52.39 16.16
CA PRO A 589 -10.55 51.80 17.40
C PRO A 589 -10.44 52.73 18.65
N SER A 590 -10.27 52.18 19.88
CA SER A 590 -9.24 52.63 20.88
C SER A 590 -9.18 51.90 22.25
N ALA A 591 -7.99 51.38 22.59
CA ALA A 591 -7.25 51.42 23.88
C ALA A 591 -7.79 50.84 25.24
N SER A 592 -6.90 50.08 25.90
CA SER A 592 -6.87 49.59 27.32
C SER A 592 -6.23 50.64 28.28
N PRO A 593 -5.78 50.39 29.55
CA PRO A 593 -5.69 49.13 30.35
C PRO A 593 -5.96 49.23 31.90
N MET A 594 -5.66 48.13 32.62
CA MET A 594 -4.82 48.07 33.86
C MET A 594 -5.46 47.59 35.20
N TRP A 595 -4.75 46.66 35.85
CA TRP A 595 -4.64 46.32 37.30
C TRP A 595 -5.14 44.95 37.83
N ASP A 596 -4.25 44.35 38.64
CA ASP A 596 -4.30 43.07 39.39
C ASP A 596 -3.06 43.09 40.35
N PRO A 597 -2.88 42.26 41.40
CA PRO A 597 -3.75 41.72 42.46
C PRO A 597 -3.31 42.24 43.87
N PRO A 598 -3.66 41.63 45.04
CA PRO A 598 -2.85 40.50 45.57
C PRO A 598 -3.57 39.45 46.47
N SER A 599 -2.79 38.46 46.92
CA SER A 599 -3.10 37.20 47.64
C SER A 599 -3.48 37.28 49.15
N CYS A 600 -4.17 36.26 49.69
CA CYS A 600 -3.63 35.34 50.74
C CYS A 600 -4.59 34.21 51.23
N HIS A 601 -3.97 33.11 51.71
CA HIS A 601 -4.49 31.86 52.32
C HIS A 601 -4.98 32.00 53.80
N PRO A 602 -5.28 30.93 54.59
CA PRO A 602 -5.66 29.50 54.31
C PRO A 602 -6.93 29.04 55.10
N CYS A 603 -7.30 27.74 55.03
CA CYS A 603 -7.49 26.91 56.23
C CYS A 603 -7.69 25.39 55.96
N VAL A 604 -6.94 24.59 56.75
CA VAL A 604 -7.05 23.13 57.07
C VAL A 604 -7.03 22.13 55.91
#